data_AF-A0A1N7PJ15-F1
#
_entry.id   AF-A0A1N7PJ15-F1
#
_cell.length_a   1.000
_cell.length_b   1.000
_cell.length_c   1.000
_cell.angle_alpha   90.00
_cell.angle_beta   90.00
_cell.angle_gamma   90.00
#
_symmetry.space_group_name_H-M   'P 1'
#
loop_
_entity.id
_entity.type
_entity.pdbx_description
1 polymer ?
#
loop_
_entity_poly.entity_id
_entity_poly.type
_entity_poly.pdbx_seq_one_letter_code
_entity_poly.pdbx_strand_id
1 'polypeptide(L)'
;MSKLRNLSLRGSLIALVLFFTATLVVVGAIAMQQLWSISQKQRAMYTETVMPLRVVVDAARQGATHFRRMYVYIWNTDPKGRQNELRLNEDSEKSVLQARDRLQQEQDPTLRALGGKLADTWTRYKSAVDNVKGLADRNDPTAMAVLHKDSAELHVAVRNLLMEAAKRQEELARLDTEDAAASVERTFWTLTALIVLCALIGGVLGLLLVRSVMRRLGGEPAYAAQIAQEVAKGNLAVRVQRRDGDQTSVLANMEAMRANLARLVSQVRQSSESIATGATQITSGNSDLSQRTEEQAANVEETAASMEEMNAAVKQNLESVQMAASLAGSASAAAARGGEVVGNVVSTMDAISASSRKIVDIIAVIDSIAFQTNILALNAAVEAARAGEQGRGFAVVASEVRALAQRSAGAAKEIKQLISDSVGNVEAGSTLVGEAGNTMNDIVTQVRRVADLIAEIGAAAHEQGQGISQVGDAINQLDQTTQQNAALVEESAAAAHSLNGQAATLVQLVSVFRLADDGAFRPVAQAQPQVQAQPQPRPSIATPREAQPVHPQTGNSQPVPPQPAKPLRALAKPAPTRAAAAEKPAQARRAHPKPAPATTAPLRVPGDRKPAQPNDDWESF
;
A
#
# COMPACT_ATOMS: atom_id res chain seq x y z
N MET A 1 -42.53 -29.78 16.09
CA MET A 1 -41.30 -29.99 15.29
C MET A 1 -40.53 -28.71 14.92
N SER A 2 -41.10 -27.49 15.03
CA SER A 2 -40.38 -26.24 14.71
C SER A 2 -39.27 -25.84 15.70
N LYS A 3 -39.44 -26.14 17.00
CA LYS A 3 -38.41 -25.86 18.04
C LYS A 3 -37.13 -26.69 17.88
N LEU A 4 -37.20 -27.89 17.28
CA LEU A 4 -36.04 -28.76 17.06
C LEU A 4 -35.08 -28.25 15.97
N ARG A 5 -35.53 -27.34 15.10
CA ARG A 5 -34.73 -26.85 13.97
C ARG A 5 -33.65 -25.85 14.38
N ASN A 6 -33.80 -25.24 15.56
CA ASN A 6 -32.89 -24.20 16.08
C ASN A 6 -32.03 -24.68 17.27
N LEU A 7 -32.05 -25.96 17.64
CA LEU A 7 -31.12 -26.44 18.65
C LEU A 7 -29.68 -26.37 18.10
N SER A 8 -28.76 -25.97 18.97
CA SER A 8 -27.33 -26.10 18.71
C SER A 8 -26.96 -27.58 18.58
N LEU A 9 -25.86 -27.88 17.88
CA LEU A 9 -25.33 -29.24 17.74
C LEU A 9 -25.18 -29.92 19.12
N ARG A 10 -24.63 -29.16 20.08
CA ARG A 10 -24.49 -29.54 21.48
C ARG A 10 -25.84 -29.88 22.12
N GLY A 11 -26.86 -29.03 21.94
CA GLY A 11 -28.20 -29.28 22.49
C GLY A 11 -28.84 -30.54 21.91
N SER A 12 -28.65 -30.80 20.62
CA SER A 12 -29.20 -31.99 19.95
C SER A 12 -28.52 -33.28 20.41
N LEU A 13 -27.18 -33.27 20.58
CA LEU A 13 -26.42 -34.40 21.12
C LEU A 13 -26.81 -34.71 22.56
N ILE A 14 -26.90 -33.69 23.41
CA ILE A 14 -27.34 -33.85 24.81
C ILE A 14 -28.76 -34.42 24.87
N ALA A 15 -29.68 -33.90 24.05
CA ALA A 15 -31.06 -34.41 24.00
C ALA A 15 -31.14 -35.88 23.57
N LEU A 16 -30.30 -36.32 22.61
CA LEU A 16 -30.25 -37.72 22.18
C LEU A 16 -29.72 -38.63 23.29
N VAL A 17 -28.65 -38.23 23.97
CA VAL A 17 -28.09 -38.99 25.10
C VAL A 17 -29.11 -39.08 26.24
N LEU A 18 -29.74 -37.96 26.61
CA LEU A 18 -30.78 -37.93 27.63
C LEU A 18 -32.00 -38.80 27.27
N PHE A 19 -32.38 -38.84 25.99
CA PHE A 19 -33.43 -39.73 25.53
C PHE A 19 -33.07 -41.21 25.76
N PHE A 20 -31.89 -41.64 25.32
CA PHE A 20 -31.46 -43.04 25.52
C PHE A 20 -31.31 -43.40 27.00
N THR A 21 -30.72 -42.53 27.82
CA THR A 21 -30.59 -42.80 29.26
C THR A 21 -31.95 -42.87 29.96
N ALA A 22 -32.87 -41.94 29.67
CA ALA A 22 -34.22 -41.97 30.23
C ALA A 22 -34.99 -43.23 29.82
N THR A 23 -34.93 -43.60 28.53
CA THR A 23 -35.60 -44.83 28.07
C THR A 23 -35.04 -46.07 28.73
N LEU A 24 -33.72 -46.20 28.88
CA LEU A 24 -33.10 -47.35 29.54
C LEU A 24 -33.53 -47.48 31.00
N VAL A 25 -33.60 -46.37 31.73
CA VAL A 25 -34.10 -46.35 33.12
C VAL A 25 -35.57 -46.78 33.19
N VAL A 26 -36.42 -46.29 32.29
CA VAL A 26 -37.85 -46.64 32.26
C VAL A 26 -38.07 -48.11 31.91
N VAL A 27 -37.41 -48.62 30.85
CA VAL A 27 -37.49 -50.03 30.46
C VAL A 27 -37.00 -50.93 31.60
N GLY A 28 -35.87 -50.56 32.22
CA GLY A 28 -35.28 -51.30 33.34
C GLY A 28 -36.20 -51.36 34.55
N ALA A 29 -36.83 -50.24 34.92
CA ALA A 29 -37.78 -50.19 36.03
C ALA A 29 -39.02 -51.08 35.77
N ILE A 30 -39.58 -51.03 34.56
CA ILE A 30 -40.73 -51.88 34.17
C ILE A 30 -40.34 -53.36 34.21
N ALA A 31 -39.17 -53.72 33.67
CA ALA A 31 -38.67 -55.09 33.69
C ALA A 31 -38.47 -55.62 35.12
N MET A 32 -37.86 -54.82 36.01
CA MET A 32 -37.71 -55.19 37.42
C MET A 32 -39.05 -55.39 38.11
N GLN A 33 -40.02 -54.50 37.88
CA GLN A 33 -41.35 -54.60 38.46
C GLN A 33 -42.09 -55.87 38.01
N GLN A 34 -42.03 -56.20 36.71
CA GLN A 34 -42.66 -57.41 36.18
C GLN A 34 -41.97 -58.68 36.70
N LEU A 35 -40.64 -58.71 36.76
CA LEU A 35 -39.88 -59.84 37.30
C LEU A 35 -40.20 -60.07 38.79
N TRP A 36 -40.32 -58.99 39.57
CA TRP A 36 -40.74 -59.07 40.96
C TRP A 36 -42.15 -59.65 41.11
N SER A 37 -43.11 -59.23 40.28
CA SER A 37 -44.47 -59.78 40.28
C SER A 37 -44.50 -61.28 39.95
N ILE A 38 -43.74 -61.73 38.94
CA ILE A 38 -43.61 -63.15 38.59
C ILE A 38 -43.03 -63.94 39.76
N SER A 39 -41.96 -63.43 40.38
CA SER A 39 -41.33 -64.09 41.53
C SER A 39 -42.29 -64.27 42.72
N GLN A 40 -43.19 -63.29 42.95
CA GLN A 40 -44.19 -63.38 44.01
C GLN A 40 -45.27 -64.43 43.68
N LYS A 41 -45.77 -64.46 42.45
CA LYS A 41 -46.76 -65.47 42.00
C LYS A 41 -46.20 -66.88 42.08
N GLN A 42 -44.94 -67.08 41.70
CA GLN A 42 -44.29 -68.39 41.77
C GLN A 42 -44.12 -68.88 43.22
N ARG A 43 -43.82 -67.97 44.16
CA ARG A 43 -43.79 -68.30 45.59
C ARG A 43 -45.17 -68.69 46.13
N ALA A 44 -46.20 -67.91 45.79
CA ALA A 44 -47.58 -68.16 46.22
C ALA A 44 -48.07 -69.54 45.74
N MET A 45 -47.86 -69.87 44.46
CA MET A 45 -48.24 -71.17 43.87
C MET A 45 -47.65 -72.36 44.65
N TYR A 46 -46.37 -72.29 45.05
CA TYR A 46 -45.73 -73.36 45.81
C TYR A 46 -46.35 -73.52 47.22
N THR A 47 -46.58 -72.42 47.92
CA THR A 47 -47.05 -72.43 49.31
C THR A 47 -48.55 -72.66 49.46
N GLU A 48 -49.35 -72.15 48.52
CA GLU A 48 -50.81 -72.12 48.60
C GLU A 48 -51.46 -73.30 47.89
N THR A 49 -50.81 -73.89 46.87
CA THR A 49 -51.45 -74.88 46.02
C THR A 49 -50.73 -76.22 46.03
N VAL A 50 -49.41 -76.24 45.79
CA VAL A 50 -48.63 -77.50 45.69
C VAL A 50 -48.41 -78.19 47.03
N MET A 51 -48.01 -77.44 48.07
CA MET A 51 -47.76 -78.01 49.40
C MET A 51 -49.02 -78.63 50.05
N PRO A 52 -50.19 -77.94 50.10
CA PRO A 52 -51.42 -78.55 50.61
C PRO A 52 -51.85 -79.83 49.90
N LEU A 53 -51.66 -79.92 48.57
CA LEU A 53 -52.01 -81.12 47.81
C LEU A 53 -51.27 -82.34 48.37
N ARG A 54 -49.97 -82.19 48.67
CA ARG A 54 -49.16 -83.24 49.29
C ARG A 54 -49.71 -83.65 50.65
N VAL A 55 -50.08 -82.70 51.51
CA VAL A 55 -50.62 -82.96 52.86
C VAL A 55 -51.92 -83.77 52.78
N VAL A 56 -52.83 -83.39 51.88
CA VAL A 56 -54.13 -84.07 51.72
C VAL A 56 -53.97 -85.48 51.16
N VAL A 57 -53.08 -85.69 50.19
CA VAL A 57 -52.76 -87.02 49.63
C VAL A 57 -52.11 -87.92 50.67
N ASP A 58 -51.15 -87.40 51.44
CA ASP A 58 -50.50 -88.14 52.53
C ASP A 58 -51.53 -88.52 53.61
N ALA A 59 -52.46 -87.63 53.96
CA ALA A 59 -53.55 -87.92 54.89
C ALA A 59 -54.50 -89.02 54.38
N ALA A 60 -54.84 -89.05 53.09
CA ALA A 60 -55.68 -90.13 52.53
C ALA A 60 -55.01 -91.49 52.70
N ARG A 61 -53.70 -91.56 52.46
CA ARG A 61 -52.88 -92.77 52.67
C ARG A 61 -52.83 -93.15 54.15
N GLN A 62 -52.62 -92.20 55.04
CA GLN A 62 -52.53 -92.45 56.48
C GLN A 62 -53.87 -92.86 57.10
N GLY A 63 -54.99 -92.29 56.65
CA GLY A 63 -56.33 -92.74 57.06
C GLY A 63 -56.59 -94.21 56.69
N ALA A 64 -56.11 -94.66 55.53
CA ALA A 64 -56.16 -96.08 55.13
C ALA A 64 -55.26 -96.98 55.97
N THR A 65 -54.06 -96.51 56.29
CA THR A 65 -53.16 -97.20 57.22
C THR A 65 -53.81 -97.33 58.59
N HIS A 66 -54.45 -96.28 59.10
CA HIS A 66 -55.13 -96.27 60.40
C HIS A 66 -56.19 -97.39 60.51
N PHE A 67 -57.05 -97.51 59.49
CA PHE A 67 -58.05 -98.58 59.44
C PHE A 67 -57.42 -99.96 59.30
N ARG A 68 -56.41 -100.12 58.43
CA ARG A 68 -55.74 -101.41 58.21
C ARG A 68 -55.07 -101.94 59.48
N ARG A 69 -54.53 -101.07 60.32
CA ARG A 69 -53.90 -101.45 61.59
C ARG A 69 -54.89 -101.98 62.62
N MET A 70 -56.19 -101.65 62.50
CA MET A 70 -57.21 -102.22 63.38
C MET A 70 -57.42 -103.72 63.16
N TYR A 71 -57.19 -104.22 61.95
CA TYR A 71 -57.13 -105.66 61.74
C TYR A 71 -56.01 -106.31 62.55
N VAL A 72 -54.81 -105.72 62.49
CA VAL A 72 -53.64 -106.21 63.23
C VAL A 72 -53.88 -106.12 64.74
N TYR A 73 -54.51 -105.05 65.22
CA TYR A 73 -54.86 -104.87 66.63
C TYR A 73 -55.82 -105.95 67.14
N ILE A 74 -56.87 -106.29 66.37
CA ILE A 74 -57.84 -107.32 66.75
C ILE A 74 -57.19 -108.71 66.79
N TRP A 75 -56.34 -109.04 65.81
CA TRP A 75 -55.66 -110.34 65.78
C TRP A 75 -54.58 -110.52 66.85
N ASN A 76 -54.02 -109.42 67.34
CA ASN A 76 -52.97 -109.49 68.35
C ASN A 76 -53.56 -109.72 69.74
N THR A 77 -53.06 -110.71 70.48
CA THR A 77 -53.47 -110.98 71.87
C THR A 77 -52.46 -110.47 72.90
N ASP A 78 -51.28 -110.02 72.47
CA ASP A 78 -50.26 -109.41 73.34
C ASP A 78 -50.58 -107.92 73.60
N PRO A 79 -50.72 -107.50 74.87
CA PRO A 79 -50.92 -106.09 75.23
C PRO A 79 -49.87 -105.13 74.67
N LYS A 80 -48.59 -105.54 74.61
CA LYS A 80 -47.53 -104.67 74.06
C LYS A 80 -47.67 -104.50 72.56
N GLY A 81 -47.98 -105.57 71.85
CA GLY A 81 -48.26 -105.54 70.41
C GLY A 81 -49.46 -104.66 70.06
N ARG A 82 -50.55 -104.74 70.83
CA ARG A 82 -51.71 -103.83 70.70
C ARG A 82 -51.33 -102.37 70.92
N GLN A 83 -50.55 -102.07 71.95
CA GLN A 83 -50.12 -100.71 72.25
C GLN A 83 -49.25 -100.10 71.14
N ASN A 84 -48.38 -100.89 70.49
CA ASN A 84 -47.57 -100.40 69.38
C ASN A 84 -48.43 -100.05 68.14
N GLU A 85 -49.47 -100.83 67.84
CA GLU A 85 -50.41 -100.50 66.76
C GLU A 85 -51.20 -99.22 67.04
N LEU A 86 -51.60 -98.98 68.30
CA LEU A 86 -52.24 -97.72 68.69
C LEU A 86 -51.30 -96.52 68.51
N ARG A 87 -50.04 -96.64 68.94
CA ARG A 87 -49.03 -95.57 68.75
C ARG A 87 -48.83 -95.23 67.27
N LEU A 88 -48.80 -96.24 66.39
CA LEU A 88 -48.67 -96.01 64.95
C LEU A 88 -49.96 -95.45 64.33
N ASN A 89 -51.12 -95.76 64.92
CA ASN A 89 -52.38 -95.11 64.59
C ASN A 89 -52.41 -93.64 65.02
N GLU A 90 -51.81 -93.26 66.14
CA GLU A 90 -51.72 -91.84 66.54
C GLU A 90 -51.00 -91.00 65.48
N ASP A 91 -49.93 -91.50 64.86
CA ASP A 91 -49.23 -90.78 63.78
C ASP A 91 -50.06 -90.71 62.50
N SER A 92 -50.83 -91.77 62.22
CA SER A 92 -51.76 -91.79 61.10
C SER A 92 -52.91 -90.79 61.31
N GLU A 93 -53.41 -90.72 62.54
CA GLU A 93 -54.44 -89.79 62.98
C GLU A 93 -53.95 -88.34 62.90
N LYS A 94 -52.73 -88.03 63.36
CA LYS A 94 -52.13 -86.69 63.21
C LYS A 94 -52.16 -86.20 61.77
N SER A 95 -51.86 -87.08 60.82
CA SER A 95 -51.86 -86.73 59.38
C SER A 95 -53.26 -86.37 58.87
N VAL A 96 -54.28 -87.12 59.29
CA VAL A 96 -55.68 -86.84 58.94
C VAL A 96 -56.19 -85.56 59.61
N LEU A 97 -55.84 -85.34 60.88
CA LEU A 97 -56.19 -84.13 61.61
C LEU A 97 -55.49 -82.89 61.02
N GLN A 98 -54.23 -83.01 60.61
CA GLN A 98 -53.51 -81.93 59.93
C GLN A 98 -54.16 -81.56 58.59
N ALA A 99 -54.57 -82.55 57.79
CA ALA A 99 -55.30 -82.28 56.56
C ALA A 99 -56.68 -81.67 56.83
N ARG A 100 -57.41 -82.15 57.85
CA ARG A 100 -58.69 -81.57 58.29
C ARG A 100 -58.53 -80.09 58.66
N ASP A 101 -57.60 -79.78 59.55
CA ASP A 101 -57.40 -78.40 60.05
C ASP A 101 -56.99 -77.46 58.93
N ARG A 102 -56.14 -77.94 58.02
CA ARG A 102 -55.75 -77.16 56.86
C ARG A 102 -56.92 -76.94 55.90
N LEU A 103 -57.68 -77.99 55.56
CA LEU A 103 -58.84 -77.87 54.69
C LEU A 103 -59.88 -76.89 55.25
N GLN A 104 -60.09 -76.87 56.57
CA GLN A 104 -60.99 -75.90 57.21
C GLN A 104 -60.49 -74.44 57.12
N GLN A 105 -59.20 -74.22 56.89
CA GLN A 105 -58.58 -72.91 56.73
C GLN A 105 -58.40 -72.51 55.26
N GLU A 106 -58.71 -73.39 54.30
CA GLU A 106 -58.59 -73.08 52.87
C GLU A 106 -59.55 -71.97 52.45
N GLN A 107 -59.11 -71.14 51.49
CA GLN A 107 -59.95 -70.06 50.94
C GLN A 107 -61.03 -70.59 50.00
N ASP A 108 -60.73 -71.66 49.25
CA ASP A 108 -61.68 -72.32 48.36
C ASP A 108 -62.87 -72.89 49.16
N PRO A 109 -64.12 -72.45 48.86
CA PRO A 109 -65.29 -72.89 49.60
C PRO A 109 -65.52 -74.41 49.56
N THR A 110 -65.11 -75.07 48.49
CA THR A 110 -65.26 -76.53 48.31
C THR A 110 -64.32 -77.29 49.23
N LEU A 111 -63.04 -76.90 49.27
CA LEU A 111 -62.06 -77.48 50.18
C LEU A 111 -62.45 -77.27 51.64
N ARG A 112 -62.94 -76.07 51.99
CA ARG A 112 -63.45 -75.78 53.35
C ARG A 112 -64.61 -76.67 53.74
N ALA A 113 -65.57 -76.86 52.83
CA ALA A 113 -66.71 -77.74 53.05
C ALA A 113 -66.27 -79.21 53.20
N LEU A 114 -65.29 -79.66 52.41
CA LEU A 114 -64.70 -81.00 52.53
C LEU A 114 -63.98 -81.18 53.88
N GLY A 115 -63.26 -80.18 54.37
CA GLY A 115 -62.66 -80.18 55.70
C GLY A 115 -63.70 -80.29 56.82
N GLY A 116 -64.84 -79.61 56.69
CA GLY A 116 -65.98 -79.75 57.61
C GLY A 116 -66.58 -81.15 57.62
N LYS A 117 -66.86 -81.72 56.44
CA LYS A 117 -67.36 -83.11 56.30
C LYS A 117 -66.35 -84.13 56.82
N LEU A 118 -65.06 -83.91 56.58
CA LEU A 118 -63.98 -84.77 57.04
C LEU A 118 -63.91 -84.76 58.58
N ALA A 119 -64.04 -83.59 59.21
CA ALA A 119 -64.08 -83.48 60.66
C ALA A 119 -65.19 -84.33 61.28
N ASP A 120 -66.42 -84.17 60.79
CA ASP A 120 -67.59 -84.92 61.27
C ASP A 120 -67.46 -86.43 61.01
N THR A 121 -67.02 -86.81 59.80
CA THR A 121 -66.85 -88.22 59.42
C THR A 121 -65.72 -88.88 60.21
N TRP A 122 -64.61 -88.15 60.48
CA TRP A 122 -63.50 -88.65 61.28
C TRP A 122 -63.92 -88.87 62.73
N THR A 123 -64.71 -87.98 63.33
CA THR A 123 -65.24 -88.17 64.68
C THR A 123 -66.11 -89.42 64.78
N ARG A 124 -67.02 -89.61 63.81
CA ARG A 124 -67.85 -90.83 63.73
C ARG A 124 -66.98 -92.09 63.55
N TYR A 125 -66.00 -92.02 62.65
CA TYR A 125 -65.04 -93.10 62.40
C TYR A 125 -64.26 -93.48 63.67
N LYS A 126 -63.74 -92.49 64.40
CA LYS A 126 -63.02 -92.68 65.66
C LYS A 126 -63.88 -93.35 66.72
N SER A 127 -65.14 -92.89 66.87
CA SER A 127 -66.07 -93.52 67.81
C SER A 127 -66.36 -94.99 67.45
N ALA A 128 -66.52 -95.31 66.16
CA ALA A 128 -66.68 -96.69 65.70
C ALA A 128 -65.41 -97.53 65.95
N VAL A 129 -64.22 -96.95 65.75
CA VAL A 129 -62.93 -97.59 66.05
C VAL A 129 -62.75 -97.82 67.55
N ASP A 130 -63.13 -96.88 68.41
CA ASP A 130 -63.04 -97.04 69.86
C ASP A 130 -63.96 -98.16 70.37
N ASN A 131 -65.14 -98.33 69.75
CA ASN A 131 -66.01 -99.47 70.02
C ASN A 131 -65.33 -100.80 69.63
N VAL A 132 -64.75 -100.87 68.42
CA VAL A 132 -63.96 -102.03 67.98
C VAL A 132 -62.82 -102.34 68.93
N LYS A 133 -62.09 -101.30 69.39
CA LYS A 133 -61.02 -101.42 70.37
C LYS A 133 -61.54 -102.02 71.68
N GLY A 134 -62.65 -101.50 72.22
CA GLY A 134 -63.24 -101.99 73.47
C GLY A 134 -63.75 -103.43 73.40
N LEU A 135 -64.15 -103.91 72.21
CA LEU A 135 -64.49 -105.31 71.96
C LEU A 135 -63.23 -106.19 71.85
N ALA A 136 -62.22 -105.73 71.10
CA ALA A 136 -60.94 -106.41 70.96
C ALA A 136 -60.20 -106.55 72.31
N ASP A 137 -60.25 -105.52 73.16
CA ASP A 137 -59.67 -105.54 74.51
C ASP A 137 -60.30 -106.60 75.42
N ARG A 138 -61.57 -106.94 75.17
CA ARG A 138 -62.29 -108.04 75.86
C ARG A 138 -62.16 -109.39 75.15
N ASN A 139 -61.37 -109.46 74.06
CA ASN A 139 -61.25 -110.62 73.16
C ASN A 139 -62.61 -111.10 72.62
N ASP A 140 -63.54 -110.18 72.41
CA ASP A 140 -64.86 -110.50 71.86
C ASP A 140 -64.72 -110.94 70.39
N PRO A 141 -65.19 -112.14 70.00
CA PRO A 141 -65.07 -112.64 68.63
C PRO A 141 -65.82 -111.78 67.61
N THR A 142 -66.75 -110.92 68.05
CA THR A 142 -67.51 -110.02 67.18
C THR A 142 -66.72 -108.76 66.75
N ALA A 143 -65.56 -108.47 67.34
CA ALA A 143 -64.77 -107.26 67.06
C ALA A 143 -64.44 -107.07 65.56
N MET A 144 -64.10 -108.17 64.84
CA MET A 144 -63.86 -108.13 63.39
C MET A 144 -65.14 -107.82 62.60
N ALA A 145 -66.27 -108.40 62.99
CA ALA A 145 -67.54 -108.16 62.32
C ALA A 145 -67.97 -106.69 62.49
N VAL A 146 -67.76 -106.11 63.68
CA VAL A 146 -68.03 -104.69 63.96
C VAL A 146 -67.05 -103.77 63.19
N LEU A 147 -65.77 -104.13 63.07
CA LEU A 147 -64.82 -103.38 62.24
C LEU A 147 -65.27 -103.32 60.78
N HIS A 148 -65.76 -104.43 60.23
CA HIS A 148 -66.27 -104.50 58.87
C HIS A 148 -67.59 -103.76 58.67
N LYS A 149 -68.51 -103.83 59.64
CA LYS A 149 -69.85 -103.25 59.51
C LYS A 149 -69.86 -101.75 59.77
N ASP A 150 -69.27 -101.31 60.89
CA ASP A 150 -69.48 -99.95 61.39
C ASP A 150 -68.30 -99.02 61.01
N SER A 151 -67.07 -99.53 61.03
CA SER A 151 -65.86 -98.72 60.80
C SER A 151 -65.39 -98.69 59.33
N ALA A 152 -65.68 -99.73 58.53
CA ALA A 152 -65.19 -99.82 57.15
C ALA A 152 -65.84 -98.78 56.23
N GLU A 153 -67.16 -98.58 56.35
CA GLU A 153 -67.88 -97.57 55.56
C GLU A 153 -67.38 -96.16 55.88
N LEU A 154 -67.19 -95.86 57.17
CA LEU A 154 -66.68 -94.57 57.63
C LEU A 154 -65.22 -94.34 57.22
N HIS A 155 -64.37 -95.37 57.23
CA HIS A 155 -63.01 -95.26 56.70
C HIS A 155 -63.00 -94.91 55.21
N VAL A 156 -63.82 -95.60 54.41
CA VAL A 156 -63.95 -95.32 52.97
C VAL A 156 -64.45 -93.90 52.74
N ALA A 157 -65.41 -93.43 53.54
CA ALA A 157 -65.89 -92.05 53.49
C ALA A 157 -64.78 -91.02 53.78
N VAL A 158 -63.97 -91.24 54.83
CA VAL A 158 -62.79 -90.41 55.15
C VAL A 158 -61.82 -90.36 53.97
N ARG A 159 -61.47 -91.52 53.40
CA ARG A 159 -60.56 -91.60 52.25
C ARG A 159 -61.14 -90.87 51.04
N ASN A 160 -62.42 -91.05 50.74
CA ASN A 160 -63.06 -90.42 49.59
C ASN A 160 -63.11 -88.90 49.74
N LEU A 161 -63.39 -88.37 50.93
CA LEU A 161 -63.36 -86.92 51.19
C LEU A 161 -61.95 -86.34 51.00
N LEU A 162 -60.92 -87.05 51.48
CA LEU A 162 -59.52 -86.62 51.28
C LEU A 162 -59.10 -86.72 49.80
N MET A 163 -59.53 -87.75 49.07
CA MET A 163 -59.26 -87.87 47.63
C MET A 163 -59.99 -86.80 46.80
N GLU A 164 -61.21 -86.44 47.17
CA GLU A 164 -61.97 -85.35 46.54
C GLU A 164 -61.29 -84.00 46.80
N ALA A 165 -60.80 -83.77 48.02
CA ALA A 165 -60.01 -82.60 48.36
C ALA A 165 -58.69 -82.55 47.59
N ALA A 166 -57.98 -83.68 47.46
CA ALA A 166 -56.76 -83.77 46.67
C ALA A 166 -57.02 -83.44 45.19
N LYS A 167 -58.08 -83.98 44.59
CA LYS A 167 -58.46 -83.68 43.21
C LYS A 167 -58.76 -82.20 43.00
N ARG A 168 -59.46 -81.57 43.95
CA ARG A 168 -59.74 -80.13 43.90
C ARG A 168 -58.46 -79.30 44.04
N GLN A 169 -57.54 -79.70 44.92
CA GLN A 169 -56.26 -79.01 45.05
C GLN A 169 -55.39 -79.16 43.79
N GLU A 170 -55.43 -80.32 43.13
CA GLU A 170 -54.73 -80.56 41.86
C GLU A 170 -55.29 -79.68 40.72
N GLU A 171 -56.61 -79.49 40.65
CA GLU A 171 -57.25 -78.60 39.68
C GLU A 171 -56.82 -77.14 39.88
N LEU A 172 -56.81 -76.67 41.13
CA LEU A 172 -56.32 -75.32 41.47
C LEU A 172 -54.84 -75.15 41.10
N ALA A 173 -54.00 -76.16 41.38
CA ALA A 173 -52.58 -76.11 41.05
C ALA A 173 -52.35 -76.00 39.54
N ARG A 174 -53.17 -76.69 38.74
CA ARG A 174 -53.11 -76.63 37.28
C ARG A 174 -53.50 -75.24 36.77
N LEU A 175 -54.58 -74.65 37.27
CA LEU A 175 -55.00 -73.30 36.87
C LEU A 175 -53.92 -72.25 37.18
N ASP A 176 -53.31 -72.33 38.36
CA ASP A 176 -52.19 -71.44 38.73
C ASP A 176 -50.97 -71.60 37.80
N THR A 177 -50.67 -72.83 37.35
CA THR A 177 -49.57 -73.05 36.37
C THR A 177 -49.86 -72.45 35.01
N GLU A 178 -51.09 -72.60 34.51
CA GLU A 178 -51.51 -72.05 33.21
C GLU A 178 -51.49 -70.51 33.24
N ASP A 179 -51.97 -69.90 34.33
CA ASP A 179 -51.93 -68.45 34.53
C ASP A 179 -50.51 -67.90 34.69
N ALA A 180 -49.64 -68.62 35.40
CA ALA A 180 -48.23 -68.27 35.52
C ALA A 180 -47.54 -68.28 34.15
N ALA A 181 -47.74 -69.32 33.35
CA ALA A 181 -47.18 -69.42 31.99
C ALA A 181 -47.67 -68.27 31.09
N ALA A 182 -48.97 -67.98 31.08
CA ALA A 182 -49.55 -66.87 30.31
C ALA A 182 -49.04 -65.49 30.79
N SER A 183 -48.69 -65.34 32.07
CA SER A 183 -48.10 -64.09 32.59
C SER A 183 -46.65 -63.88 32.14
N VAL A 184 -45.87 -64.95 32.02
CA VAL A 184 -44.49 -64.90 31.50
C VAL A 184 -44.50 -64.54 30.00
N GLU A 185 -45.38 -65.15 29.22
CA GLU A 185 -45.48 -64.85 27.78
C GLU A 185 -45.89 -63.40 27.50
N ARG A 186 -46.91 -62.88 28.22
CA ARG A 186 -47.31 -61.47 28.11
C ARG A 186 -46.17 -60.51 28.50
N THR A 187 -45.45 -60.82 29.58
CA THR A 187 -44.28 -60.05 30.02
C THR A 187 -43.22 -59.98 28.92
N PHE A 188 -42.89 -61.11 28.30
CA PHE A 188 -41.90 -61.20 27.24
C PHE A 188 -42.26 -60.32 26.01
N TRP A 189 -43.49 -60.38 25.53
CA TRP A 189 -43.93 -59.59 24.38
C TRP A 189 -44.02 -58.09 24.67
N THR A 190 -44.48 -57.71 25.86
CA THR A 190 -44.53 -56.28 26.25
C THR A 190 -43.14 -55.64 26.33
N LEU A 191 -42.16 -56.33 26.92
CA LEU A 191 -40.77 -55.85 26.96
C LEU A 191 -40.14 -55.79 25.57
N THR A 192 -40.38 -56.80 24.73
CA THR A 192 -39.88 -56.84 23.34
C THR A 192 -40.42 -55.65 22.52
N ALA A 193 -41.73 -55.39 22.58
CA ALA A 193 -42.35 -54.27 21.86
C ALA A 193 -41.77 -52.91 22.31
N LEU A 194 -41.55 -52.74 23.62
CA LEU A 194 -41.00 -51.51 24.18
C LEU A 194 -39.54 -51.27 23.75
N ILE A 195 -38.71 -52.32 23.74
CA ILE A 195 -37.32 -52.24 23.25
C ILE A 195 -37.28 -51.85 21.77
N VAL A 196 -38.08 -52.51 20.93
CA VAL A 196 -38.13 -52.21 19.48
C VAL A 196 -38.59 -50.77 19.24
N LEU A 197 -39.59 -50.29 19.97
CA LEU A 197 -40.08 -48.91 19.86
C LEU A 197 -38.99 -47.89 20.22
N CYS A 198 -38.25 -48.11 21.31
CA CYS A 198 -37.13 -47.25 21.71
C CYS A 198 -36.00 -47.25 20.66
N ALA A 199 -35.68 -48.41 20.09
CA ALA A 199 -34.66 -48.52 19.04
C ALA A 199 -35.05 -47.75 17.77
N LEU A 200 -36.32 -47.85 17.34
CA LEU A 200 -36.82 -47.13 16.15
C LEU A 200 -36.78 -45.61 16.35
N ILE A 201 -37.28 -45.11 17.49
CA ILE A 201 -37.25 -43.67 17.79
C ILE A 201 -35.81 -43.17 17.86
N GLY A 202 -34.93 -43.90 18.54
CA GLY A 202 -33.51 -43.59 18.62
C GLY A 202 -32.82 -43.54 17.26
N GLY A 203 -33.12 -44.50 16.37
CA GLY A 203 -32.60 -44.54 15.00
C GLY A 203 -33.06 -43.34 14.16
N VAL A 204 -34.35 -43.00 14.21
CA VAL A 204 -34.90 -41.84 13.49
C VAL A 204 -34.28 -40.53 13.99
N LEU A 205 -34.18 -40.34 15.31
CA LEU A 205 -33.54 -39.16 15.89
C LEU A 205 -32.06 -39.07 15.51
N GLY A 206 -31.33 -40.18 15.54
CA GLY A 206 -29.93 -40.25 15.10
C GLY A 206 -29.76 -39.85 13.63
N LEU A 207 -30.59 -40.39 12.73
CA LEU A 207 -30.56 -40.06 11.30
C LEU A 207 -30.87 -38.58 11.04
N LEU A 208 -31.85 -38.01 11.73
CA LEU A 208 -32.17 -36.59 11.63
C LEU A 208 -31.01 -35.70 12.10
N LEU A 209 -30.32 -36.11 13.17
CA LEU A 209 -29.17 -35.39 13.72
C LEU A 209 -28.01 -35.42 12.71
N VAL A 210 -27.61 -36.60 12.22
CA VAL A 210 -26.56 -36.75 11.20
C VAL A 210 -26.88 -35.92 9.95
N ARG A 211 -28.13 -36.00 9.46
CA ARG A 211 -28.57 -35.22 8.28
C ARG A 211 -28.53 -33.71 8.53
N SER A 212 -28.85 -33.26 9.74
CA SER A 212 -28.75 -31.84 10.13
C SER A 212 -27.29 -31.37 10.18
N VAL A 213 -26.38 -32.15 10.78
CA VAL A 213 -24.95 -31.82 10.84
C VAL A 213 -24.36 -31.72 9.45
N MET A 214 -24.53 -32.77 8.64
CA MET A 214 -23.99 -32.83 7.28
C MET A 214 -24.51 -31.68 6.40
N ARG A 215 -25.77 -31.27 6.58
CA ARG A 215 -26.34 -30.13 5.84
C ARG A 215 -25.77 -28.78 6.30
N ARG A 216 -25.46 -28.60 7.59
CA ARG A 216 -24.84 -27.37 8.11
C ARG A 216 -23.35 -27.27 7.75
N LEU A 217 -22.63 -28.39 7.76
CA LEU A 217 -21.23 -28.44 7.33
C LEU A 217 -21.11 -28.30 5.80
N GLY A 218 -22.10 -28.80 5.05
CA GLY A 218 -22.11 -28.78 3.58
C GLY A 218 -21.47 -30.02 2.95
N GLY A 219 -21.00 -30.95 3.76
CA GLY A 219 -20.23 -32.13 3.36
C GLY A 219 -19.70 -32.89 4.57
N GLU A 220 -18.77 -33.80 4.33
CA GLU A 220 -18.14 -34.61 5.36
C GLU A 220 -17.24 -33.77 6.30
N PRO A 221 -17.26 -34.02 7.63
CA PRO A 221 -16.43 -33.28 8.58
C PRO A 221 -14.93 -33.37 8.30
N ALA A 222 -14.45 -34.55 7.87
CA ALA A 222 -13.05 -34.76 7.53
C ALA A 222 -12.62 -33.90 6.33
N TYR A 223 -13.48 -33.79 5.31
CA TYR A 223 -13.22 -32.94 4.14
C TYR A 223 -13.19 -31.45 4.52
N ALA A 224 -14.15 -30.97 5.33
CA ALA A 224 -14.15 -29.59 5.80
C ALA A 224 -12.87 -29.25 6.60
N ALA A 225 -12.40 -30.17 7.45
CA ALA A 225 -11.14 -30.02 8.18
C ALA A 225 -9.92 -30.00 7.24
N GLN A 226 -9.90 -30.86 6.22
CA GLN A 226 -8.85 -30.89 5.22
C GLN A 226 -8.77 -29.56 4.44
N ILE A 227 -9.91 -29.03 3.97
CA ILE A 227 -9.97 -27.73 3.28
C ILE A 227 -9.47 -26.60 4.19
N ALA A 228 -9.87 -26.59 5.46
CA ALA A 228 -9.37 -25.61 6.42
C ALA A 228 -7.84 -25.67 6.55
N GLN A 229 -7.28 -26.89 6.59
CA GLN A 229 -5.85 -27.12 6.71
C GLN A 229 -5.10 -26.69 5.45
N GLU A 230 -5.64 -26.93 4.26
CA GLU A 230 -5.07 -26.46 2.99
C GLU A 230 -5.00 -24.93 2.94
N VAL A 231 -6.11 -24.25 3.28
CA VAL A 231 -6.14 -22.78 3.35
C VAL A 231 -5.17 -22.24 4.39
N ALA A 232 -5.08 -22.86 5.58
CA ALA A 232 -4.15 -22.46 6.63
C ALA A 232 -2.67 -22.63 6.25
N LYS A 233 -2.36 -23.62 5.40
CA LYS A 233 -1.02 -23.82 4.81
C LYS A 233 -0.74 -22.88 3.63
N GLY A 234 -1.66 -21.99 3.29
CA GLY A 234 -1.55 -21.06 2.16
C GLY A 234 -1.93 -21.68 0.81
N ASN A 235 -2.44 -22.90 0.75
CA ASN A 235 -2.87 -23.50 -0.50
C ASN A 235 -4.27 -23.01 -0.89
N LEU A 236 -4.32 -21.93 -1.67
CA LEU A 236 -5.56 -21.35 -2.19
C LEU A 236 -5.92 -21.91 -3.58
N ALA A 237 -5.10 -22.78 -4.16
CA ALA A 237 -5.34 -23.43 -5.45
C ALA A 237 -6.39 -24.55 -5.37
N VAL A 238 -6.66 -25.07 -4.17
CA VAL A 238 -7.63 -26.14 -3.96
C VAL A 238 -9.04 -25.65 -4.28
N ARG A 239 -9.74 -26.39 -5.14
CA ARG A 239 -11.19 -26.19 -5.36
C ARG A 239 -11.97 -26.86 -4.24
N VAL A 240 -12.73 -26.07 -3.49
CA VAL A 240 -13.66 -26.59 -2.48
C VAL A 240 -14.90 -27.12 -3.21
N GLN A 241 -15.11 -28.43 -3.14
CA GLN A 241 -16.30 -29.07 -3.66
C GLN A 241 -17.47 -28.73 -2.74
N ARG A 242 -18.53 -28.18 -3.33
CA ARG A 242 -19.73 -27.78 -2.61
C ARG A 242 -20.95 -28.36 -3.28
N ARG A 243 -22.01 -28.55 -2.49
CA ARG A 243 -23.30 -28.93 -3.03
C ARG A 243 -23.90 -27.79 -3.86
N ASP A 244 -24.49 -28.13 -5.00
CA ASP A 244 -25.15 -27.15 -5.86
C ASP A 244 -26.23 -26.35 -5.11
N GLY A 245 -26.20 -25.03 -5.26
CA GLY A 245 -27.15 -24.10 -4.63
C GLY A 245 -26.94 -23.85 -3.13
N ASP A 246 -25.95 -24.49 -2.49
CA ASP A 246 -25.61 -24.20 -1.09
C ASP A 246 -24.83 -22.89 -0.99
N GLN A 247 -25.24 -21.96 -0.14
CA GLN A 247 -24.52 -20.71 0.11
C GLN A 247 -24.30 -20.44 1.60
N THR A 248 -24.75 -21.34 2.48
CA THR A 248 -24.85 -21.07 3.91
C THR A 248 -24.06 -22.04 4.76
N SER A 249 -23.65 -23.18 4.20
CA SER A 249 -22.82 -24.14 4.92
C SER A 249 -21.42 -23.61 5.21
N VAL A 250 -20.76 -24.27 6.15
CA VAL A 250 -19.36 -23.98 6.49
C VAL A 250 -18.46 -24.12 5.26
N LEU A 251 -18.62 -25.16 4.44
CA LEU A 251 -17.87 -25.33 3.18
C LEU A 251 -18.13 -24.21 2.17
N ALA A 252 -19.37 -23.70 2.07
CA ALA A 252 -19.67 -22.53 1.23
C ALA A 252 -18.98 -21.26 1.69
N ASN A 253 -18.99 -20.99 3.00
CA ASN A 253 -18.29 -19.84 3.56
C ASN A 253 -16.76 -19.99 3.46
N MET A 254 -16.23 -21.20 3.58
CA MET A 254 -14.80 -21.49 3.38
C MET A 254 -14.35 -21.28 1.94
N GLU A 255 -15.14 -21.68 0.95
CA GLU A 255 -14.84 -21.38 -0.46
C GLU A 255 -14.87 -19.88 -0.73
N ALA A 256 -15.87 -19.15 -0.19
CA ALA A 256 -15.93 -17.70 -0.31
C ALA A 256 -14.71 -17.03 0.33
N MET A 257 -14.29 -17.47 1.51
CA MET A 257 -13.08 -17.01 2.19
C MET A 257 -11.82 -17.31 1.36
N ARG A 258 -11.65 -18.55 0.88
CA ARG A 258 -10.53 -18.94 0.01
C ARG A 258 -10.48 -18.09 -1.25
N ALA A 259 -11.62 -17.91 -1.93
CA ALA A 259 -11.71 -17.12 -3.16
C ALA A 259 -11.36 -15.65 -2.94
N ASN A 260 -11.81 -15.05 -1.84
CA ASN A 260 -11.46 -13.67 -1.49
C ASN A 260 -9.98 -13.52 -1.14
N LEU A 261 -9.41 -14.45 -0.35
CA LEU A 261 -7.97 -14.48 -0.09
C LEU A 261 -7.16 -14.64 -1.37
N ALA A 262 -7.59 -15.53 -2.28
CA ALA A 262 -6.92 -15.74 -3.56
C ALA A 262 -6.93 -14.46 -4.42
N ARG A 263 -8.06 -13.75 -4.45
CA ARG A 263 -8.19 -12.46 -5.14
C ARG A 263 -7.29 -11.39 -4.53
N LEU A 264 -7.25 -11.28 -3.20
CA LEU A 264 -6.40 -10.31 -2.51
C LEU A 264 -4.91 -10.59 -2.77
N VAL A 265 -4.48 -11.85 -2.65
CA VAL A 265 -3.10 -12.26 -2.97
C VAL A 265 -2.75 -11.94 -4.42
N SER A 266 -3.62 -12.27 -5.36
CA SER A 266 -3.43 -11.95 -6.78
C SER A 266 -3.33 -10.45 -7.02
N GLN A 267 -4.19 -9.64 -6.40
CA GLN A 267 -4.18 -8.18 -6.51
C GLN A 267 -2.91 -7.58 -5.90
N VAL A 268 -2.43 -8.10 -4.76
CA VAL A 268 -1.15 -7.69 -4.17
C VAL A 268 0.01 -8.00 -5.10
N ARG A 269 0.10 -9.23 -5.64
CA ARG A 269 1.15 -9.60 -6.62
C ARG A 269 1.15 -8.66 -7.83
N GLN A 270 -0.01 -8.44 -8.45
CA GLN A 270 -0.14 -7.55 -9.61
C GLN A 270 0.23 -6.09 -9.27
N SER A 271 -0.18 -5.61 -8.09
CA SER A 271 0.15 -4.25 -7.64
C SER A 271 1.64 -4.10 -7.37
N SER A 272 2.28 -5.10 -6.75
CA SER A 272 3.73 -5.12 -6.52
C SER A 272 4.53 -5.20 -7.82
N GLU A 273 4.11 -6.01 -8.80
CA GLU A 273 4.72 -6.03 -10.15
C GLU A 273 4.60 -4.68 -10.86
N SER A 274 3.46 -4.00 -10.69
CA SER A 274 3.24 -2.66 -11.23
C SER A 274 4.15 -1.62 -10.56
N ILE A 275 4.31 -1.69 -9.23
CA ILE A 275 5.26 -0.83 -8.49
C ILE A 275 6.69 -1.10 -8.94
N ALA A 276 7.09 -2.36 -9.08
CA ALA A 276 8.44 -2.72 -9.54
C ALA A 276 8.72 -2.19 -10.95
N THR A 277 7.75 -2.33 -11.87
CA THR A 277 7.84 -1.79 -13.22
C THR A 277 7.97 -0.26 -13.21
N GLY A 278 7.11 0.42 -12.42
CA GLY A 278 7.17 1.87 -12.27
C GLY A 278 8.49 2.35 -11.66
N ALA A 279 9.01 1.64 -10.66
CA ALA A 279 10.32 1.93 -10.06
C ALA A 279 11.46 1.78 -11.08
N THR A 280 11.46 0.73 -11.91
CA THR A 280 12.44 0.58 -13.00
C THR A 280 12.34 1.72 -14.03
N GLN A 281 11.12 2.14 -14.39
CA GLN A 281 10.92 3.29 -15.28
C GLN A 281 11.47 4.59 -14.66
N ILE A 282 11.26 4.80 -13.36
CA ILE A 282 11.84 5.95 -12.63
C ILE A 282 13.37 5.87 -12.68
N THR A 283 13.98 4.71 -12.38
CA THR A 283 15.45 4.56 -12.46
C THR A 283 16.00 4.89 -13.85
N SER A 284 15.35 4.40 -14.92
CA SER A 284 15.76 4.72 -16.29
C SER A 284 15.60 6.22 -16.60
N GLY A 285 14.47 6.82 -16.24
CA GLY A 285 14.26 8.27 -16.44
C GLY A 285 15.21 9.13 -15.61
N ASN A 286 15.61 8.64 -14.44
CA ASN A 286 16.54 9.32 -13.57
C ASN A 286 17.99 9.24 -14.08
N SER A 287 18.35 8.14 -14.76
CA SER A 287 19.63 8.04 -15.48
C SER A 287 19.70 9.03 -16.65
N ASP A 288 18.62 9.19 -17.41
CA ASP A 288 18.53 10.22 -18.47
C ASP A 288 18.63 11.64 -17.89
N LEU A 289 17.94 11.89 -16.78
CA LEU A 289 18.01 13.18 -16.10
C LEU A 289 19.41 13.47 -15.54
N SER A 290 20.10 12.45 -15.01
CA SER A 290 21.51 12.57 -14.58
C SER A 290 22.39 13.01 -15.72
N GLN A 291 22.32 12.31 -16.86
CA GLN A 291 23.12 12.63 -18.04
C GLN A 291 22.85 14.06 -18.52
N ARG A 292 21.58 14.47 -18.60
CA ARG A 292 21.22 15.83 -19.01
C ARG A 292 21.66 16.89 -18.00
N THR A 293 21.68 16.56 -16.71
CA THR A 293 22.16 17.45 -15.66
C THR A 293 23.68 17.62 -15.74
N GLU A 294 24.41 16.55 -16.03
CA GLU A 294 25.86 16.58 -16.29
C GLU A 294 26.19 17.39 -17.55
N GLU A 295 25.46 17.17 -18.65
CA GLU A 295 25.59 17.97 -19.88
C GLU A 295 25.25 19.45 -19.62
N GLN A 296 24.23 19.73 -18.82
CA GLN A 296 23.87 21.10 -18.45
C GLN A 296 24.96 21.74 -17.58
N ALA A 297 25.55 21.02 -16.64
CA ALA A 297 26.65 21.53 -15.82
C ALA A 297 27.85 21.92 -16.71
N ALA A 298 28.24 21.05 -17.66
CA ALA A 298 29.31 21.36 -18.60
C ALA A 298 29.01 22.61 -19.46
N ASN A 299 27.77 22.75 -19.94
CA ASN A 299 27.36 23.93 -20.71
C ASN A 299 27.37 25.21 -19.86
N VAL A 300 26.97 25.12 -18.58
CA VAL A 300 27.01 26.23 -17.63
C VAL A 300 28.45 26.66 -17.35
N GLU A 301 29.38 25.72 -17.16
CA GLU A 301 30.81 26.01 -17.02
C GLU A 301 31.40 26.69 -18.26
N GLU A 302 31.12 26.18 -19.46
CA GLU A 302 31.60 26.78 -20.72
C GLU A 302 31.02 28.20 -20.93
N THR A 303 29.75 28.38 -20.58
CA THR A 303 29.10 29.70 -20.66
C THR A 303 29.71 30.66 -19.62
N ALA A 304 29.98 30.20 -18.40
CA ALA A 304 30.63 31.01 -17.37
C ALA A 304 32.02 31.47 -17.81
N ALA A 305 32.84 30.56 -18.36
CA ALA A 305 34.16 30.89 -18.90
C ALA A 305 34.07 31.91 -20.04
N SER A 306 33.13 31.72 -20.97
CA SER A 306 32.87 32.67 -22.08
C SER A 306 32.46 34.05 -21.56
N MET A 307 31.71 34.11 -20.46
CA MET A 307 31.28 35.35 -19.83
C MET A 307 32.43 36.06 -19.10
N GLU A 308 33.34 35.32 -18.49
CA GLU A 308 34.58 35.89 -17.93
C GLU A 308 35.46 36.51 -19.01
N GLU A 309 35.66 35.81 -20.14
CA GLU A 309 36.38 36.35 -21.29
C GLU A 309 35.71 37.60 -21.87
N MET A 310 34.37 37.58 -22.00
CA MET A 310 33.62 38.74 -22.50
C MET A 310 33.71 39.93 -21.54
N ASN A 311 33.64 39.69 -20.23
CA ASN A 311 33.81 40.74 -19.22
C ASN A 311 35.22 41.35 -19.28
N ALA A 312 36.26 40.52 -19.45
CA ALA A 312 37.62 40.97 -19.63
C ALA A 312 37.78 41.83 -20.90
N ALA A 313 37.18 41.41 -22.02
CA ALA A 313 37.21 42.17 -23.27
C ALA A 313 36.49 43.52 -23.16
N VAL A 314 35.34 43.57 -22.49
CA VAL A 314 34.62 44.84 -22.25
C VAL A 314 35.43 45.78 -21.36
N LYS A 315 36.08 45.26 -20.31
CA LYS A 315 36.97 46.05 -19.46
C LYS A 315 38.14 46.63 -20.25
N GLN A 316 38.78 45.83 -21.09
CA GLN A 316 39.85 46.28 -21.98
C GLN A 316 39.35 47.35 -22.99
N ASN A 317 38.13 47.21 -23.50
CA ASN A 317 37.52 48.21 -24.38
C ASN A 317 37.28 49.53 -23.64
N LEU A 318 36.82 49.51 -22.39
CA LEU A 318 36.66 50.71 -21.57
C LEU A 318 37.99 51.44 -21.33
N GLU A 319 39.06 50.70 -21.03
CA GLU A 319 40.41 51.27 -20.91
C GLU A 319 40.88 51.88 -22.25
N SER A 320 40.63 51.19 -23.36
CA SER A 320 40.95 51.66 -24.71
C SER A 320 40.19 52.93 -25.09
N VAL A 321 38.91 53.02 -24.70
CA VAL A 321 38.08 54.22 -24.87
C VAL A 321 38.64 55.39 -24.08
N GLN A 322 39.04 55.18 -22.82
CA GLN A 322 39.66 56.24 -22.00
C GLN A 322 40.97 56.75 -22.63
N MET A 323 41.83 55.84 -23.10
CA MET A 323 43.07 56.21 -23.80
C MET A 323 42.78 56.97 -25.10
N ALA A 324 41.84 56.50 -25.91
CA ALA A 324 41.47 57.14 -27.17
C ALA A 324 40.87 58.54 -26.95
N ALA A 325 40.03 58.72 -25.92
CA ALA A 325 39.47 60.02 -25.55
C ALA A 325 40.56 61.02 -25.14
N SER A 326 41.54 60.57 -24.35
CA SER A 326 42.70 61.39 -23.96
C SER A 326 43.55 61.81 -25.17
N LEU A 327 43.80 60.87 -26.09
CA LEU A 327 44.54 61.13 -27.32
C LEU A 327 43.80 62.11 -28.24
N ALA A 328 42.48 61.93 -28.41
CA ALA A 328 41.65 62.85 -29.19
C ALA A 328 41.65 64.27 -28.59
N GLY A 329 41.53 64.39 -27.27
CA GLY A 329 41.66 65.68 -26.58
C GLY A 329 43.01 66.35 -26.83
N SER A 330 44.10 65.59 -26.73
CA SER A 330 45.46 66.08 -27.00
C SER A 330 45.66 66.51 -28.46
N ALA A 331 45.14 65.73 -29.42
CA ALA A 331 45.17 66.05 -30.85
C ALA A 331 44.36 67.31 -31.17
N SER A 332 43.17 67.47 -30.58
CA SER A 332 42.36 68.68 -30.74
C SER A 332 43.08 69.91 -30.19
N ALA A 333 43.75 69.80 -29.04
CA ALA A 333 44.53 70.90 -28.46
C ALA A 333 45.77 71.25 -29.31
N ALA A 334 46.42 70.26 -29.92
CA ALA A 334 47.52 70.50 -30.86
C ALA A 334 47.05 71.20 -32.14
N ALA A 335 45.94 70.75 -32.74
CA ALA A 335 45.35 71.38 -33.93
C ALA A 335 44.88 72.82 -33.64
N ALA A 336 44.26 73.06 -32.47
CA ALA A 336 43.86 74.42 -32.07
C ALA A 336 45.05 75.38 -31.94
N ARG A 337 46.14 74.93 -31.30
CA ARG A 337 47.40 75.70 -31.25
C ARG A 337 48.01 75.91 -32.64
N GLY A 338 47.93 74.91 -33.51
CA GLY A 338 48.34 75.03 -34.92
C GLY A 338 47.56 76.12 -35.65
N GLY A 339 46.23 76.18 -35.47
CA GLY A 339 45.38 77.23 -36.01
C GLY A 339 45.75 78.63 -35.49
N GLU A 340 46.07 78.77 -34.20
CA GLU A 340 46.54 80.03 -33.61
C GLU A 340 47.86 80.50 -34.23
N VAL A 341 48.84 79.60 -34.37
CA VAL A 341 50.14 79.91 -34.99
C VAL A 341 49.95 80.33 -36.45
N VAL A 342 49.10 79.63 -37.20
CA VAL A 342 48.76 79.98 -38.58
C VAL A 342 48.10 81.36 -38.65
N GLY A 343 47.17 81.68 -37.74
CA GLY A 343 46.56 83.01 -37.64
C GLY A 343 47.58 84.12 -37.40
N ASN A 344 48.58 83.87 -36.55
CA ASN A 344 49.69 84.81 -36.33
C ASN A 344 50.55 85.02 -37.60
N VAL A 345 50.75 83.97 -38.40
CA VAL A 345 51.47 84.07 -39.68
C VAL A 345 50.69 84.90 -40.69
N VAL A 346 49.37 84.70 -40.82
CA VAL A 346 48.51 85.52 -41.71
C VAL A 346 48.60 86.99 -41.32
N SER A 347 48.44 87.32 -40.03
CA SER A 347 48.57 88.68 -39.51
C SER A 347 49.93 89.32 -39.83
N THR A 348 51.00 88.53 -39.75
CA THR A 348 52.35 88.98 -40.12
C THR A 348 52.48 89.22 -41.63
N MET A 349 51.90 88.36 -42.47
CA MET A 349 51.90 88.53 -43.93
C MET A 349 51.11 89.78 -44.34
N ASP A 350 49.98 90.05 -43.69
CA ASP A 350 49.19 91.27 -43.93
C ASP A 350 49.99 92.53 -43.55
N ALA A 351 50.72 92.49 -42.42
CA ALA A 351 51.61 93.57 -42.02
C ALA A 351 52.78 93.78 -43.00
N ILE A 352 53.38 92.70 -43.52
CA ILE A 352 54.42 92.77 -44.55
C ILE A 352 53.85 93.37 -45.84
N SER A 353 52.68 92.91 -46.31
CA SER A 353 52.02 93.44 -47.51
C SER A 353 51.72 94.93 -47.37
N ALA A 354 51.19 95.36 -46.23
CA ALA A 354 50.95 96.77 -45.93
C ALA A 354 52.24 97.61 -45.92
N SER A 355 53.33 97.08 -45.34
CA SER A 355 54.65 97.73 -45.34
C SER A 355 55.22 97.85 -46.75
N SER A 356 55.15 96.79 -47.55
CA SER A 356 55.64 96.78 -48.94
C SER A 356 54.86 97.75 -49.82
N ARG A 357 53.54 97.89 -49.66
CA ARG A 357 52.75 98.90 -50.37
C ARG A 357 53.22 100.32 -50.07
N LYS A 358 53.52 100.64 -48.79
CA LYS A 358 54.13 101.93 -48.43
C LYS A 358 55.49 102.15 -49.09
N ILE A 359 56.30 101.10 -49.25
CA ILE A 359 57.57 101.20 -49.97
C ILE A 359 57.33 101.53 -51.44
N VAL A 360 56.34 100.90 -52.11
CA VAL A 360 55.98 101.23 -53.50
C VAL A 360 55.62 102.71 -53.64
N ASP A 361 54.86 103.26 -52.70
CA ASP A 361 54.49 104.69 -52.70
C ASP A 361 55.73 105.60 -52.55
N ILE A 362 56.66 105.25 -51.65
CA ILE A 362 57.92 106.00 -51.47
C ILE A 362 58.78 105.94 -52.73
N ILE A 363 58.88 104.78 -53.37
CA ILE A 363 59.65 104.62 -54.61
C ILE A 363 59.02 105.40 -55.76
N ALA A 364 57.69 105.51 -55.82
CA ALA A 364 57.01 106.38 -56.79
C ALA A 364 57.37 107.87 -56.59
N VAL A 365 57.50 108.32 -55.33
CA VAL A 365 57.99 109.67 -55.02
C VAL A 365 59.45 109.84 -55.46
N ILE A 366 60.32 108.85 -55.22
CA ILE A 366 61.73 108.90 -55.65
C ILE A 366 61.84 108.96 -57.18
N ASP A 367 61.05 108.17 -57.92
CA ASP A 367 60.99 108.22 -59.39
C ASP A 367 60.52 109.60 -59.88
N SER A 368 59.51 110.18 -59.23
CA SER A 368 59.08 111.57 -59.50
C SER A 368 60.19 112.59 -59.23
N ILE A 369 60.96 112.46 -58.14
CA ILE A 369 62.10 113.33 -57.83
C ILE A 369 63.19 113.17 -58.90
N ALA A 370 63.51 111.94 -59.30
CA ALA A 370 64.48 111.66 -60.35
C ALA A 370 64.05 112.27 -61.69
N PHE A 371 62.77 112.16 -62.05
CA PHE A 371 62.20 112.79 -63.24
C PHE A 371 62.32 114.33 -63.17
N GLN A 372 61.91 114.94 -62.05
CA GLN A 372 62.04 116.39 -61.85
C GLN A 372 63.51 116.85 -61.95
N THR A 373 64.43 116.09 -61.37
CA THR A 373 65.89 116.37 -61.42
C THR A 373 66.43 116.24 -62.85
N ASN A 374 65.97 115.25 -63.62
CA ASN A 374 66.31 115.08 -65.02
C ASN A 374 65.83 116.26 -65.90
N ILE A 375 64.63 116.80 -65.62
CA ILE A 375 64.12 118.01 -66.29
C ILE A 375 64.91 119.26 -65.88
N LEU A 376 65.21 119.44 -64.59
CA LEU A 376 66.05 120.53 -64.08
C LEU A 376 67.45 120.50 -64.72
N ALA A 377 68.06 119.33 -64.81
CA ALA A 377 69.37 119.14 -65.42
C ALA A 377 69.35 119.39 -66.93
N LEU A 378 68.29 118.99 -67.64
CA LEU A 378 68.09 119.34 -69.05
C LEU A 378 67.97 120.86 -69.24
N ASN A 379 67.17 121.53 -68.41
CA ASN A 379 67.02 122.99 -68.46
C ASN A 379 68.35 123.69 -68.20
N ALA A 380 69.13 123.21 -67.21
CA ALA A 380 70.46 123.72 -66.92
C ALA A 380 71.45 123.49 -68.07
N ALA A 381 71.41 122.33 -68.74
CA ALA A 381 72.25 122.03 -69.90
C ALA A 381 71.92 122.95 -71.10
N VAL A 382 70.64 123.26 -71.32
CA VAL A 382 70.20 124.21 -72.36
C VAL A 382 70.69 125.62 -72.05
N GLU A 383 70.56 126.10 -70.80
CA GLU A 383 71.02 127.44 -70.43
C GLU A 383 72.55 127.54 -70.46
N ALA A 384 73.26 126.46 -70.10
CA ALA A 384 74.72 126.38 -70.23
C ALA A 384 75.19 126.41 -71.70
N ALA A 385 74.47 125.76 -72.61
CA ALA A 385 74.74 125.84 -74.05
C ALA A 385 74.48 127.26 -74.60
N ARG A 386 73.50 127.97 -74.04
CA ARG A 386 73.16 129.35 -74.39
C ARG A 386 74.23 130.37 -73.97
N ALA A 387 74.98 130.07 -72.91
CA ALA A 387 76.07 130.90 -72.38
C ALA A 387 77.42 130.74 -73.13
N GLY A 388 77.52 129.88 -74.13
CA GLY A 388 78.73 129.70 -74.95
C GLY A 388 79.93 129.15 -74.17
N GLU A 389 81.14 129.67 -74.40
CA GLU A 389 82.38 129.18 -73.75
C GLU A 389 82.37 129.36 -72.22
N GLN A 390 81.63 130.35 -71.68
CA GLN A 390 81.52 130.58 -70.23
C GLN A 390 80.65 129.52 -69.52
N GLY A 391 79.82 128.79 -70.26
CA GLY A 391 78.90 127.78 -69.74
C GLY A 391 79.46 126.35 -69.71
N ARG A 392 80.67 126.09 -70.25
CA ARG A 392 81.21 124.73 -70.42
C ARG A 392 81.28 123.93 -69.12
N GLY A 393 81.72 124.53 -68.01
CA GLY A 393 81.77 123.86 -66.71
C GLY A 393 80.38 123.48 -66.19
N PHE A 394 79.40 124.37 -66.36
CA PHE A 394 78.01 124.12 -65.99
C PHE A 394 77.35 123.06 -66.88
N ALA A 395 77.66 123.01 -68.17
CA ALA A 395 77.15 122.00 -69.09
C ALA A 395 77.59 120.58 -68.69
N VAL A 396 78.85 120.41 -68.26
CA VAL A 396 79.36 119.12 -67.76
C VAL A 396 78.63 118.70 -66.49
N VAL A 397 78.51 119.59 -65.50
CA VAL A 397 77.77 119.31 -64.26
C VAL A 397 76.30 118.98 -64.55
N ALA A 398 75.64 119.73 -65.44
CA ALA A 398 74.26 119.45 -65.85
C ALA A 398 74.12 118.08 -66.53
N SER A 399 75.07 117.68 -67.36
CA SER A 399 75.08 116.35 -67.99
C SER A 399 75.29 115.22 -66.97
N GLU A 400 76.15 115.42 -65.96
CA GLU A 400 76.40 114.44 -64.90
C GLU A 400 75.19 114.31 -63.96
N VAL A 401 74.57 115.42 -63.58
CA VAL A 401 73.31 115.43 -62.79
C VAL A 401 72.19 114.74 -63.56
N ARG A 402 72.12 114.94 -64.88
CA ARG A 402 71.14 114.24 -65.73
C ARG A 402 71.39 112.74 -65.78
N ALA A 403 72.64 112.31 -65.98
CA ALA A 403 73.01 110.91 -65.98
C ALA A 403 72.71 110.25 -64.62
N LEU A 404 72.98 110.94 -63.51
CA LEU A 404 72.63 110.50 -62.17
C LEU A 404 71.11 110.37 -61.99
N ALA A 405 70.34 111.36 -62.43
CA ALA A 405 68.88 111.32 -62.36
C ALA A 405 68.28 110.16 -63.19
N GLN A 406 68.80 109.91 -64.39
CA GLN A 406 68.40 108.75 -65.20
C GLN A 406 68.76 107.41 -64.53
N ARG A 407 69.95 107.32 -63.90
CA ARG A 407 70.33 106.15 -63.10
C ARG A 407 69.42 105.96 -61.88
N SER A 408 69.06 107.03 -61.18
CA SER A 408 68.13 106.98 -60.04
C SER A 408 66.73 106.54 -60.47
N ALA A 409 66.22 107.02 -61.61
CA ALA A 409 64.93 106.57 -62.16
C ALA A 409 64.97 105.10 -62.57
N GLY A 410 66.06 104.64 -63.20
CA GLY A 410 66.28 103.22 -63.53
C GLY A 410 66.27 102.34 -62.28
N ALA A 411 67.05 102.70 -61.27
CA ALA A 411 67.10 101.98 -59.99
C ALA A 411 65.75 102.01 -59.24
N ALA A 412 65.04 103.14 -59.23
CA ALA A 412 63.72 103.24 -58.64
C ALA A 412 62.72 102.29 -59.33
N LYS A 413 62.76 102.20 -60.67
CA LYS A 413 61.90 101.29 -61.44
C LYS A 413 62.21 99.81 -61.15
N GLU A 414 63.49 99.45 -61.04
CA GLU A 414 63.91 98.10 -60.64
C GLU A 414 63.44 97.75 -59.21
N ILE A 415 63.62 98.65 -58.25
CA ILE A 415 63.14 98.44 -56.87
C ILE A 415 61.62 98.33 -56.84
N LYS A 416 60.90 99.19 -57.59
CA LYS A 416 59.43 99.13 -57.68
C LYS A 416 58.95 97.77 -58.18
N GLN A 417 59.62 97.21 -59.20
CA GLN A 417 59.31 95.89 -59.72
C GLN A 417 59.57 94.81 -58.65
N LEU A 418 60.75 94.79 -58.03
CA LEU A 418 61.10 93.81 -56.99
C LEU A 418 60.12 93.84 -55.80
N ILE A 419 59.69 95.03 -55.37
CA ILE A 419 58.72 95.17 -54.28
C ILE A 419 57.32 94.73 -54.75
N SER A 420 56.92 95.03 -55.99
CA SER A 420 55.64 94.55 -56.53
C SER A 420 55.60 93.03 -56.61
N ASP A 421 56.67 92.40 -57.08
CA ASP A 421 56.81 90.94 -57.11
C ASP A 421 56.77 90.35 -55.69
N SER A 422 57.41 91.03 -54.73
CA SER A 422 57.37 90.64 -53.31
C SER A 422 55.95 90.73 -52.72
N VAL A 423 55.18 91.77 -53.05
CA VAL A 423 53.77 91.89 -52.63
C VAL A 423 52.95 90.74 -53.21
N GLY A 424 53.11 90.42 -54.49
CA GLY A 424 52.42 89.29 -55.13
C GLY A 424 52.75 87.95 -54.46
N ASN A 425 54.02 87.72 -54.12
CA ASN A 425 54.43 86.52 -53.39
C ASN A 425 53.85 86.46 -51.96
N VAL A 426 53.77 87.59 -51.26
CA VAL A 426 53.17 87.67 -49.92
C VAL A 426 51.66 87.45 -49.97
N GLU A 427 50.95 87.97 -50.97
CA GLU A 427 49.51 87.73 -51.16
C GLU A 427 49.21 86.26 -51.49
N ALA A 428 50.02 85.64 -52.36
CA ALA A 428 49.93 84.20 -52.63
C ALA A 428 50.21 83.37 -51.36
N GLY A 429 51.25 83.74 -50.59
CA GLY A 429 51.57 83.11 -49.32
C GLY A 429 50.45 83.26 -48.28
N SER A 430 49.86 84.45 -48.14
CA SER A 430 48.74 84.71 -47.24
C SER A 430 47.53 83.83 -47.58
N THR A 431 47.23 83.66 -48.87
CA THR A 431 46.15 82.77 -49.34
C THR A 431 46.39 81.32 -48.92
N LEU A 432 47.59 80.77 -49.20
CA LEU A 432 47.94 79.39 -48.84
C LEU A 432 47.91 79.15 -47.32
N VAL A 433 48.39 80.11 -46.54
CA VAL A 433 48.40 80.04 -45.07
C VAL A 433 46.97 80.16 -44.53
N GLY A 434 46.10 80.98 -45.15
CA GLY A 434 44.68 81.05 -44.82
C GLY A 434 43.94 79.73 -45.07
N GLU A 435 44.20 79.08 -46.20
CA GLU A 435 43.69 77.73 -46.49
C GLU A 435 44.19 76.69 -45.47
N ALA A 436 45.46 76.76 -45.07
CA ALA A 436 46.00 75.91 -44.01
C ALA A 436 45.29 76.16 -42.67
N GLY A 437 44.93 77.42 -42.36
CA GLY A 437 44.19 77.79 -41.16
C GLY A 437 42.77 77.20 -41.15
N ASN A 438 42.07 77.28 -42.28
CA ASN A 438 40.76 76.64 -42.44
C ASN A 438 40.86 75.11 -42.28
N THR A 439 41.89 74.50 -42.86
CA THR A 439 42.14 73.05 -42.73
C THR A 439 42.37 72.65 -41.27
N MET A 440 43.06 73.48 -40.47
CA MET A 440 43.23 73.23 -39.03
C MET A 440 41.91 73.30 -38.27
N ASN A 441 41.02 74.23 -38.60
CA ASN A 441 39.67 74.29 -38.01
C ASN A 441 38.82 73.06 -38.36
N ASP A 442 38.92 72.57 -39.59
CA ASP A 442 38.25 71.33 -40.01
C ASP A 442 38.78 70.12 -39.23
N ILE A 443 40.10 70.04 -39.03
CA ILE A 443 40.72 68.98 -38.20
C ILE A 443 40.17 69.04 -36.76
N VAL A 444 40.12 70.22 -36.13
CA VAL A 444 39.56 70.38 -34.78
C VAL A 444 38.11 69.87 -34.73
N THR A 445 37.30 70.22 -35.73
CA THR A 445 35.90 69.80 -35.81
C THR A 445 35.77 68.28 -35.97
N GLN A 446 36.59 67.67 -36.82
CA GLN A 446 36.59 66.21 -37.01
C GLN A 446 37.07 65.46 -35.77
N VAL A 447 38.11 65.94 -35.09
CA VAL A 447 38.63 65.31 -33.87
C VAL A 447 37.62 65.39 -32.73
N ARG A 448 36.88 66.51 -32.60
CA ARG A 448 35.75 66.60 -31.66
C ARG A 448 34.68 65.55 -31.94
N ARG A 449 34.30 65.39 -33.21
CA ARG A 449 33.34 64.35 -33.61
C ARG A 449 33.84 62.93 -33.30
N VAL A 450 35.15 62.68 -33.45
CA VAL A 450 35.76 61.41 -33.02
C VAL A 450 35.68 61.23 -31.50
N ALA A 451 35.93 62.29 -30.72
CA ALA A 451 35.80 62.25 -29.27
C ALA A 451 34.35 61.96 -28.82
N ASP A 452 33.36 62.53 -29.50
CA ASP A 452 31.93 62.25 -29.23
C ASP A 452 31.60 60.77 -29.50
N LEU A 453 32.07 60.21 -30.62
CA LEU A 453 31.89 58.79 -30.94
C LEU A 453 32.58 57.88 -29.91
N ILE A 454 33.76 58.25 -29.43
CA ILE A 454 34.46 57.51 -28.37
C ILE A 454 33.65 57.56 -27.05
N ALA A 455 33.04 58.70 -26.72
CA ALA A 455 32.17 58.81 -25.56
C ALA A 455 30.93 57.92 -25.66
N GLU A 456 30.29 57.86 -26.83
CA GLU A 456 29.18 56.94 -27.11
C GLU A 456 29.61 55.46 -26.98
N ILE A 457 30.76 55.08 -27.53
CA ILE A 457 31.31 53.72 -27.38
C ILE A 457 31.57 53.40 -25.91
N GLY A 458 32.10 54.36 -25.14
CA GLY A 458 32.33 54.19 -23.70
C GLY A 458 31.04 53.96 -22.91
N ALA A 459 29.99 54.72 -23.22
CA ALA A 459 28.67 54.52 -22.61
C ALA A 459 28.09 53.13 -22.96
N ALA A 460 28.17 52.73 -24.23
CA ALA A 460 27.70 51.41 -24.68
C ALA A 460 28.50 50.26 -24.04
N ALA A 461 29.82 50.39 -23.94
CA ALA A 461 30.66 49.40 -23.28
C ALA A 461 30.37 49.29 -21.77
N HIS A 462 30.06 50.41 -21.11
CA HIS A 462 29.65 50.40 -19.71
C HIS A 462 28.31 49.66 -19.51
N GLU A 463 27.32 49.93 -20.36
CA GLU A 463 26.03 49.23 -20.35
C GLU A 463 26.19 47.73 -20.64
N GLN A 464 27.04 47.35 -21.61
CA GLN A 464 27.39 45.95 -21.87
C GLN A 464 28.00 45.27 -20.63
N GLY A 465 28.91 45.94 -19.93
CA GLY A 465 29.50 45.40 -18.69
C GLY A 465 28.46 45.11 -17.61
N GLN A 466 27.49 46.01 -17.43
CA GLN A 466 26.36 45.79 -16.52
C GLN A 466 25.49 44.61 -16.96
N GLY A 467 25.17 44.52 -18.25
CA GLY A 467 24.41 43.41 -18.81
C GLY A 467 25.10 42.06 -18.65
N ILE A 468 26.42 42.01 -18.87
CA ILE A 468 27.25 40.81 -18.68
C ILE A 468 27.24 40.39 -17.21
N SER A 469 27.38 41.33 -16.26
CA SER A 469 27.29 41.02 -14.83
C SER A 469 25.95 40.39 -14.46
N GLN A 470 24.86 40.91 -15.00
CA GLN A 470 23.51 40.41 -14.72
C GLN A 470 23.27 39.02 -15.31
N VAL A 471 23.83 38.72 -16.48
CA VAL A 471 23.83 37.36 -17.04
C VAL A 471 24.72 36.44 -16.22
N GLY A 472 25.85 36.92 -15.68
CA GLY A 472 26.69 36.17 -14.75
C GLY A 472 25.94 35.72 -13.49
N ASP A 473 25.14 36.61 -12.89
CA ASP A 473 24.28 36.26 -11.76
C ASP A 473 23.24 35.19 -12.14
N ALA A 474 22.66 35.26 -13.34
CA ALA A 474 21.73 34.26 -13.83
C ALA A 474 22.40 32.89 -14.06
N ILE A 475 23.65 32.87 -14.54
CA ILE A 475 24.44 31.64 -14.70
C ILE A 475 24.74 31.01 -13.34
N ASN A 476 25.09 31.80 -12.33
CA ASN A 476 25.28 31.29 -10.96
C ASN A 476 24.00 30.63 -10.40
N GLN A 477 22.83 31.22 -10.68
CA GLN A 477 21.55 30.63 -10.28
C GLN A 477 21.27 29.31 -11.04
N LEU A 478 21.63 29.25 -12.33
CA LEU A 478 21.53 28.03 -13.13
C LEU A 478 22.46 26.94 -12.60
N ASP A 479 23.70 27.26 -12.22
CA ASP A 479 24.63 26.32 -11.59
C ASP A 479 24.04 25.75 -10.29
N GLN A 480 23.56 26.62 -9.39
CA GLN A 480 22.94 26.19 -8.14
C GLN A 480 21.74 25.25 -8.38
N THR A 481 20.89 25.56 -9.36
CA THR A 481 19.74 24.72 -9.73
C THR A 481 20.20 23.39 -10.34
N THR A 482 21.28 23.39 -11.12
CA THR A 482 21.88 22.20 -11.72
C THR A 482 22.43 21.26 -10.65
N GLN A 483 23.13 21.78 -9.64
CA GLN A 483 23.59 21.01 -8.49
C GLN A 483 22.42 20.45 -7.67
N GLN A 484 21.36 21.24 -7.48
CA GLN A 484 20.16 20.79 -6.77
C GLN A 484 19.44 19.67 -7.54
N ASN A 485 19.38 19.75 -8.86
CA ASN A 485 18.86 18.69 -9.72
C ASN A 485 19.70 17.42 -9.59
N ALA A 486 21.03 17.52 -9.55
CA ALA A 486 21.91 16.36 -9.35
C ALA A 486 21.62 15.66 -8.00
N ALA A 487 21.46 16.43 -6.92
CA ALA A 487 21.08 15.89 -5.62
C ALA A 487 19.69 15.22 -5.65
N LEU A 488 18.70 15.84 -6.29
CA LEU A 488 17.34 15.28 -6.45
C LEU A 488 17.35 14.01 -7.30
N VAL A 489 18.21 13.93 -8.31
CA VAL A 489 18.44 12.71 -9.10
C VAL A 489 18.97 11.61 -8.18
N GLU A 490 20.00 11.85 -7.37
CA GLU A 490 20.51 10.82 -6.44
C GLU A 490 19.43 10.35 -5.45
N GLU A 491 18.68 11.28 -4.85
CA GLU A 491 17.59 10.95 -3.92
C GLU A 491 16.48 10.14 -4.62
N SER A 492 16.11 10.50 -5.84
CA SER A 492 15.10 9.80 -6.63
C SER A 492 15.55 8.39 -7.03
N ALA A 493 16.84 8.21 -7.36
CA ALA A 493 17.41 6.89 -7.61
C ALA A 493 17.32 6.00 -6.37
N ALA A 494 17.68 6.52 -5.20
CA ALA A 494 17.61 5.79 -3.94
C ALA A 494 16.15 5.42 -3.58
N ALA A 495 15.21 6.35 -3.77
CA ALA A 495 13.79 6.09 -3.55
C ALA A 495 13.24 5.01 -4.50
N ALA A 496 13.57 5.07 -5.79
CA ALA A 496 13.17 4.06 -6.77
C ALA A 496 13.75 2.67 -6.43
N HIS A 497 15.00 2.61 -5.99
CA HIS A 497 15.62 1.36 -5.54
C HIS A 497 14.91 0.78 -4.31
N SER A 498 14.58 1.62 -3.32
CA SER A 498 13.81 1.23 -2.13
C SER A 498 12.41 0.72 -2.50
N LEU A 499 11.69 1.39 -3.42
CA LEU A 499 10.38 0.94 -3.91
C LEU A 499 10.46 -0.43 -4.57
N ASN A 500 11.51 -0.67 -5.37
CA ASN A 500 11.74 -1.97 -6.00
C ASN A 500 11.98 -3.07 -4.95
N GLY A 501 12.83 -2.81 -3.95
CA GLY A 501 13.05 -3.72 -2.83
C GLY A 501 11.79 -4.02 -2.00
N GLN A 502 10.97 -3.00 -1.74
CA GLN A 502 9.68 -3.16 -1.04
C GLN A 502 8.68 -3.98 -1.87
N ALA A 503 8.58 -3.73 -3.17
CA ALA A 503 7.74 -4.52 -4.07
C ALA A 503 8.16 -5.99 -4.11
N ALA A 504 9.47 -6.27 -4.24
CA ALA A 504 10.00 -7.63 -4.20
C ALA A 504 9.70 -8.32 -2.86
N THR A 505 9.83 -7.59 -1.75
CA THR A 505 9.49 -8.08 -0.40
C THR A 505 8.01 -8.43 -0.29
N LEU A 506 7.10 -7.59 -0.80
CA LEU A 506 5.66 -7.88 -0.82
C LEU A 506 5.33 -9.14 -1.62
N VAL A 507 5.91 -9.30 -2.82
CA VAL A 507 5.77 -10.52 -3.63
C VAL A 507 6.26 -11.74 -2.86
N GLN A 508 7.41 -11.64 -2.19
CA GLN A 508 7.96 -12.73 -1.39
C GLN A 508 7.05 -13.09 -0.21
N LEU A 509 6.49 -12.10 0.51
CA LEU A 509 5.58 -12.35 1.64
C LEU A 509 4.32 -13.10 1.19
N VAL A 510 3.76 -12.73 0.04
CA VAL A 510 2.54 -13.38 -0.48
C VAL A 510 2.81 -14.64 -1.31
N SER A 511 4.09 -14.96 -1.57
CA SER A 511 4.50 -16.17 -2.31
C SER A 511 4.18 -17.47 -1.58
N VAL A 512 4.05 -17.42 -0.24
CA VAL A 512 3.60 -18.54 0.59
C VAL A 512 2.20 -19.02 0.17
N PHE A 513 1.36 -18.11 -0.34
CA PHE A 513 0.04 -18.45 -0.84
C PHE A 513 0.11 -18.95 -2.29
N ARG A 514 -0.33 -20.20 -2.51
CA ARG A 514 -0.38 -20.83 -3.84
C ARG A 514 -1.74 -20.58 -4.48
N LEU A 515 -1.74 -20.03 -5.70
CA LEU A 515 -2.95 -19.74 -6.48
C LEU A 515 -3.15 -20.81 -7.56
N ALA A 516 -4.40 -21.01 -7.99
CA ALA A 516 -4.72 -21.99 -9.05
C ALA A 516 -4.05 -21.66 -10.40
N ASP A 517 -3.76 -20.37 -10.64
CA ASP A 517 -3.13 -19.88 -11.86
C ASP A 517 -1.59 -19.93 -11.84
N ASP A 518 -0.97 -20.38 -10.75
CA ASP A 518 0.49 -20.58 -10.67
C ASP A 518 0.99 -21.69 -11.64
N GLY A 519 0.07 -22.44 -12.27
CA GLY A 519 0.37 -23.41 -13.34
C GLY A 519 0.21 -22.88 -14.78
N ALA A 520 -0.31 -21.65 -14.96
CA ALA A 520 -0.59 -21.09 -16.29
C ALA A 520 0.27 -19.87 -16.65
N PHE A 521 1.03 -19.31 -15.70
CA PHE A 521 2.17 -18.46 -16.03
C PHE A 521 3.35 -19.35 -16.45
N ARG A 522 3.31 -19.82 -17.70
CA ARG A 522 4.58 -20.05 -18.40
C ARG A 522 5.33 -18.74 -18.29
N PRO A 523 6.59 -18.71 -17.80
CA PRO A 523 7.41 -17.55 -18.02
C PRO A 523 7.38 -17.35 -19.53
N VAL A 524 6.83 -16.22 -19.98
CA VAL A 524 7.18 -15.71 -21.30
C VAL A 524 8.69 -15.63 -21.19
N ALA A 525 9.37 -16.61 -21.78
CA ALA A 525 10.81 -16.61 -21.90
C ALA A 525 11.13 -15.20 -22.33
N GLN A 526 11.91 -14.50 -21.50
CA GLN A 526 12.42 -13.19 -21.85
C GLN A 526 12.89 -13.33 -23.29
N ALA A 527 12.14 -12.73 -24.20
CA ALA A 527 12.64 -12.42 -25.50
C ALA A 527 13.76 -11.45 -25.16
N GLN A 528 14.98 -11.99 -25.04
CA GLN A 528 16.18 -11.21 -25.21
C GLN A 528 15.88 -10.29 -26.39
N PRO A 529 16.04 -8.97 -26.24
CA PRO A 529 15.97 -8.09 -27.39
C PRO A 529 16.91 -8.72 -28.42
N GLN A 530 16.35 -9.21 -29.53
CA GLN A 530 17.16 -9.51 -30.69
C GLN A 530 17.79 -8.18 -31.03
N VAL A 531 19.04 -8.02 -30.62
CA VAL A 531 19.93 -6.98 -31.13
C VAL A 531 19.93 -7.21 -32.63
N GLN A 532 19.13 -6.39 -33.32
CA GLN A 532 19.19 -6.27 -34.75
C GLN A 532 20.64 -5.96 -35.11
N ALA A 533 21.09 -6.69 -36.13
CA ALA A 533 22.38 -6.63 -36.78
C ALA A 533 23.16 -5.31 -36.61
N GLN A 534 24.42 -5.50 -36.20
CA GLN A 534 25.53 -4.55 -36.33
C GLN A 534 25.41 -3.61 -37.54
N PRO A 535 25.49 -2.29 -37.36
CA PRO A 535 26.06 -1.41 -38.35
C PRO A 535 27.59 -1.61 -38.35
N GLN A 536 28.17 -1.74 -39.54
CA GLN A 536 29.60 -1.88 -39.78
C GLN A 536 30.44 -0.77 -39.09
N PRO A 537 31.68 -1.08 -38.65
CA PRO A 537 32.55 -0.08 -38.05
C PRO A 537 33.02 0.94 -39.09
N ARG A 538 32.73 2.23 -38.83
CA ARG A 538 33.46 3.35 -39.46
C ARG A 538 34.83 3.48 -38.79
N PRO A 539 35.88 3.84 -39.55
CA PRO A 539 37.24 3.93 -39.01
C PRO A 539 37.35 5.03 -37.94
N SER A 540 37.95 4.64 -36.82
CA SER A 540 38.36 5.49 -35.71
C SER A 540 39.39 6.52 -36.20
N ILE A 541 39.10 7.80 -36.00
CA ILE A 541 40.09 8.88 -36.12
C ILE A 541 40.97 8.79 -34.88
N ALA A 542 42.25 8.55 -35.13
CA ALA A 542 43.28 8.45 -34.11
C ALA A 542 43.39 9.74 -33.28
N THR A 543 43.57 9.53 -31.98
CA THR A 543 44.06 10.48 -30.99
C THR A 543 45.29 11.26 -31.48
N PRO A 544 45.37 12.59 -31.27
CA PRO A 544 46.58 13.36 -31.55
C PRO A 544 47.70 12.96 -30.58
N ARG A 545 48.82 12.55 -31.19
CA ARG A 545 50.10 12.28 -30.53
C ARG A 545 50.78 13.61 -30.19
N GLU A 546 51.19 13.70 -28.94
CA GLU A 546 52.14 14.63 -28.33
C GLU A 546 53.29 15.04 -29.28
N ALA A 547 53.43 16.35 -29.50
CA ALA A 547 54.47 16.95 -30.33
C ALA A 547 55.62 17.49 -29.47
N GLN A 548 56.80 16.90 -29.62
CA GLN A 548 58.07 17.52 -29.27
C GLN A 548 58.58 18.42 -30.42
N PRO A 549 59.40 19.44 -30.11
CA PRO A 549 59.62 20.58 -31.00
C PRO A 549 60.76 20.34 -31.99
N VAL A 550 60.60 20.81 -33.22
CA VAL A 550 61.70 20.93 -34.20
C VAL A 550 61.69 22.33 -34.82
N HIS A 551 62.78 23.04 -34.58
CA HIS A 551 63.25 24.23 -35.30
C HIS A 551 64.29 23.76 -36.36
N PRO A 552 64.74 24.60 -37.31
CA PRO A 552 64.01 25.33 -38.34
C PRO A 552 64.59 25.00 -39.74
N GLN A 553 63.83 25.19 -40.83
CA GLN A 553 64.45 25.33 -42.17
C GLN A 553 63.80 26.45 -42.99
N THR A 554 64.71 27.29 -43.48
CA THR A 554 64.59 28.42 -44.38
C THR A 554 64.08 28.04 -45.77
N GLY A 555 63.22 28.88 -46.37
CA GLY A 555 62.89 28.75 -47.79
C GLY A 555 61.89 29.78 -48.28
N ASN A 556 62.41 30.80 -48.99
CA ASN A 556 61.68 31.84 -49.71
C ASN A 556 60.50 31.33 -50.55
N SER A 557 59.38 32.08 -50.57
CA SER A 557 58.67 32.52 -51.80
C SER A 557 57.57 33.55 -51.49
N GLN A 558 57.38 34.46 -52.46
CA GLN A 558 56.73 35.77 -52.44
C GLN A 558 55.21 35.83 -52.16
N PRO A 559 54.68 37.04 -51.87
CA PRO A 559 53.28 37.28 -51.47
C PRO A 559 52.33 37.45 -52.67
N VAL A 560 51.12 36.90 -52.54
CA VAL A 560 49.97 37.11 -53.46
C VAL A 560 49.03 38.17 -52.87
N PRO A 561 48.52 39.15 -53.65
CA PRO A 561 47.71 40.26 -53.15
C PRO A 561 46.23 39.87 -52.87
N PRO A 562 45.51 40.58 -51.99
CA PRO A 562 44.11 40.28 -51.67
C PRO A 562 43.15 40.79 -52.75
N GLN A 563 42.16 39.97 -53.11
CA GLN A 563 40.99 40.38 -53.91
C GLN A 563 39.89 41.01 -53.01
N PRO A 564 39.14 42.00 -53.51
CA PRO A 564 38.10 42.68 -52.74
C PRO A 564 36.78 41.91 -52.65
N ALA A 565 36.19 41.91 -51.46
CA ALA A 565 34.87 41.34 -51.17
C ALA A 565 33.72 42.16 -51.80
N LYS A 566 32.69 41.47 -52.29
CA LYS A 566 31.43 42.04 -52.79
C LYS A 566 30.53 42.47 -51.61
N PRO A 567 29.77 43.58 -51.71
CA PRO A 567 28.90 44.04 -50.63
C PRO A 567 27.59 43.23 -50.53
N LEU A 568 27.15 43.07 -49.28
CA LEU A 568 25.92 42.43 -48.84
C LEU A 568 24.66 43.15 -49.33
N ARG A 569 23.66 42.36 -49.68
CA ARG A 569 22.33 42.71 -50.16
C ARG A 569 21.47 43.27 -49.01
N ALA A 570 20.87 44.44 -49.24
CA ALA A 570 20.02 45.15 -48.29
C ALA A 570 18.78 44.36 -47.88
N LEU A 571 18.49 44.33 -46.57
CA LEU A 571 17.26 43.82 -45.97
C LEU A 571 16.11 44.82 -46.17
N ALA A 572 14.97 44.29 -46.61
CA ALA A 572 13.74 45.03 -46.84
C ALA A 572 13.02 45.38 -45.51
N LYS A 573 12.41 46.57 -45.48
CA LYS A 573 11.55 47.08 -44.39
C LYS A 573 10.21 46.30 -44.34
N PRO A 574 9.63 46.03 -43.15
CA PRO A 574 8.24 45.59 -43.06
C PRO A 574 7.26 46.79 -43.09
N ALA A 575 6.10 46.57 -43.72
CA ALA A 575 4.97 47.50 -43.80
C ALA A 575 4.11 47.48 -42.50
N PRO A 576 3.30 48.53 -42.22
CA PRO A 576 2.53 48.63 -41.00
C PRO A 576 1.20 47.89 -41.08
N THR A 577 0.89 47.11 -40.05
CA THR A 577 -0.40 46.42 -39.88
C THR A 577 -1.46 47.35 -39.33
N ARG A 578 -2.65 47.19 -39.89
CA ARG A 578 -3.89 47.95 -39.77
C ARG A 578 -4.54 47.85 -38.38
N ALA A 579 -5.15 48.97 -37.99
CA ALA A 579 -5.90 49.20 -36.76
C ALA A 579 -7.06 48.20 -36.52
N ALA A 580 -7.21 47.78 -35.26
CA ALA A 580 -8.42 47.19 -34.71
C ALA A 580 -8.90 48.05 -33.52
N ALA A 581 -10.22 48.22 -33.47
CA ALA A 581 -10.95 49.24 -32.73
C ALA A 581 -10.92 49.07 -31.20
N ALA A 582 -11.01 50.21 -30.53
CA ALA A 582 -11.12 50.35 -29.08
C ALA A 582 -12.55 50.11 -28.58
N GLU A 583 -12.70 49.25 -27.58
CA GLU A 583 -13.86 49.23 -26.68
C GLU A 583 -13.46 49.77 -25.30
N LYS A 584 -14.26 50.70 -24.78
CA LYS A 584 -14.16 51.30 -23.43
C LYS A 584 -14.77 50.36 -22.38
N PRO A 585 -14.27 50.37 -21.13
CA PRO A 585 -14.83 49.58 -20.05
C PRO A 585 -16.05 50.27 -19.40
N ALA A 586 -17.13 49.52 -19.22
CA ALA A 586 -18.32 49.92 -18.48
C ALA A 586 -18.21 49.50 -17.00
N GLN A 587 -18.54 50.45 -16.13
CA GLN A 587 -18.68 50.27 -14.68
C GLN A 587 -19.92 49.42 -14.35
N ALA A 588 -19.79 48.47 -13.42
CA ALA A 588 -20.92 47.90 -12.70
C ALA A 588 -20.53 47.60 -11.23
N ARG A 589 -21.26 48.24 -10.31
CA ARG A 589 -21.24 48.03 -8.86
C ARG A 589 -22.10 46.82 -8.47
N ARG A 590 -21.63 46.02 -7.50
CA ARG A 590 -22.35 45.43 -6.32
C ARG A 590 -21.50 44.28 -5.74
N ALA A 591 -20.81 44.53 -4.62
CA ALA A 591 -21.21 44.17 -3.26
C ALA A 591 -20.98 42.69 -2.91
N HIS A 592 -19.88 42.41 -2.19
CA HIS A 592 -19.65 41.20 -1.42
C HIS A 592 -19.62 41.57 0.08
N PRO A 593 -20.22 40.76 0.98
CA PRO A 593 -20.24 41.06 2.39
C PRO A 593 -18.96 40.59 3.10
N LYS A 594 -18.57 41.41 4.08
CA LYS A 594 -17.49 41.28 5.06
C LYS A 594 -17.81 40.18 6.09
N PRO A 595 -16.84 39.47 6.69
CA PRO A 595 -16.96 38.99 8.05
C PRO A 595 -16.28 39.98 9.02
N ALA A 596 -16.98 40.32 10.10
CA ALA A 596 -16.51 41.13 11.22
C ALA A 596 -16.17 40.23 12.43
N PRO A 597 -15.41 40.73 13.42
CA PRO A 597 -14.71 39.91 14.42
C PRO A 597 -15.60 39.61 15.64
N ALA A 598 -15.35 38.48 16.31
CA ALA A 598 -16.01 38.12 17.55
C ALA A 598 -15.11 38.38 18.77
N THR A 599 -15.69 39.10 19.73
CA THR A 599 -15.14 39.57 20.99
C THR A 599 -15.06 38.47 22.06
N THR A 600 -14.08 38.62 22.94
CA THR A 600 -13.74 37.88 24.17
C THR A 600 -14.74 38.06 25.33
N ALA A 601 -14.96 36.99 26.12
CA ALA A 601 -15.08 37.00 27.60
C ALA A 601 -15.22 35.55 28.16
N PRO A 602 -14.82 35.27 29.42
CA PRO A 602 -14.15 34.02 29.79
C PRO A 602 -15.01 33.02 30.57
N LEU A 603 -14.60 31.73 30.55
CA LEU A 603 -15.09 30.70 31.46
C LEU A 603 -13.95 30.14 32.33
N ARG A 604 -14.36 29.85 33.56
CA ARG A 604 -13.62 29.70 34.81
C ARG A 604 -13.13 28.26 34.99
N VAL A 605 -11.86 28.07 35.30
CA VAL A 605 -11.27 26.79 35.77
C VAL A 605 -11.07 26.90 37.29
N PRO A 606 -11.38 25.86 38.08
CA PRO A 606 -10.88 25.74 39.45
C PRO A 606 -9.69 24.78 39.56
N GLY A 607 -8.64 25.25 40.24
CA GLY A 607 -8.03 24.50 41.34
C GLY A 607 -6.76 23.68 41.10
N ASP A 608 -5.63 24.33 41.33
CA ASP A 608 -4.50 23.90 42.18
C ASP A 608 -3.76 22.56 41.93
N ARG A 609 -2.48 22.69 41.52
CA ARG A 609 -1.31 22.24 42.31
C ARG A 609 0.02 22.80 41.76
N LYS A 610 0.85 23.28 42.69
CA LYS A 610 2.18 23.91 42.53
C LYS A 610 3.29 22.94 42.11
N PRO A 611 4.44 23.45 41.58
CA PRO A 611 5.56 22.66 41.11
C PRO A 611 6.59 22.37 42.23
N ALA A 612 7.30 21.25 42.11
CA ALA A 612 8.51 20.94 42.87
C ALA A 612 9.74 21.01 41.95
N GLN A 613 10.74 21.78 42.38
CA GLN A 613 12.13 21.66 41.92
C GLN A 613 12.71 20.30 42.33
N PRO A 614 13.80 19.87 41.68
CA PRO A 614 15.07 19.92 42.41
C PRO A 614 16.25 20.44 41.57
N ASN A 615 17.07 21.28 42.19
CA ASN A 615 18.52 21.29 41.94
C ASN A 615 19.09 19.96 42.45
N ASP A 616 19.99 19.34 41.70
CA ASP A 616 21.32 19.05 42.24
C ASP A 616 22.30 18.68 41.11
N ASP A 617 23.51 19.22 41.31
CA ASP A 617 24.73 19.06 40.55
C ASP A 617 25.16 17.60 40.38
N TRP A 618 25.75 17.27 39.22
CA TRP A 618 26.90 16.37 39.15
C TRP A 618 27.86 16.78 38.03
N GLU A 619 29.13 16.84 38.41
CA GLU A 619 30.33 17.22 37.67
C GLU A 619 30.74 16.22 36.58
N SER A 620 31.56 16.72 35.63
CA SER A 620 32.68 16.04 34.95
C SER A 620 32.55 14.57 34.52
N PHE A 621 32.59 14.30 33.21
CA PHE A 621 33.74 13.67 32.52
C PHE A 621 33.55 13.70 31.00
#